data_AF-A0A3D4USB7-F1
#
_entry.id   AF-A0A3D4USB7-F1
#
_cell.length_a   1.000
_cell.length_b   1.000
_cell.length_c   1.000
_cell.angle_alpha   90.00
_cell.angle_beta   90.00
_cell.angle_gamma   90.00
#
_symmetry.space_group_name_H-M   'P 1'
#
loop_
_entity.id
_entity.type
_entity.pdbx_description
1 polymer ?
#
loop_
_entity_poly.entity_id
_entity_poly.type
_entity_poly.pdbx_seq_one_letter_code
_entity_poly.pdbx_strand_id
1 'polypeptide(L)'
;MNNQTTDIPTKINWEEIRAQFPVLQQEVNGKKLVYLDNGASSQMPKSVSDRIDAYHKNEHANVHRGIHSLSQKATDAFEATRTKVRDFINAGSLEEIIYTTGTTDSINLVAQSYGRKNFKAG
;
A
#
# COMPACT_ATOMS: atom_id res chain seq x y z
N MET A 1 -6.80 38.58 -0.51
CA MET A 1 -6.44 37.18 -0.20
C MET A 1 -7.54 36.31 -0.76
N ASN A 2 -7.33 35.74 -1.94
CA ASN A 2 -8.36 34.97 -2.64
C ASN A 2 -8.43 33.58 -1.99
N ASN A 3 -9.51 33.33 -1.25
CA ASN A 3 -9.82 32.03 -0.69
C ASN A 3 -10.37 31.18 -1.84
N GLN A 4 -9.48 30.49 -2.55
CA GLN A 4 -9.84 29.43 -3.49
C GLN A 4 -10.29 28.23 -2.66
N THR A 5 -11.59 28.18 -2.37
CA THR A 5 -12.26 26.97 -1.91
C THR A 5 -12.02 25.90 -2.97
N THR A 6 -11.18 24.91 -2.66
CA THR A 6 -11.01 23.75 -3.53
C THR A 6 -12.34 23.01 -3.59
N ASP A 7 -13.06 23.17 -4.69
CA ASP A 7 -14.29 22.41 -4.98
C ASP A 7 -13.97 20.91 -4.93
N ILE A 8 -14.39 20.26 -3.84
CA ILE A 8 -14.37 18.80 -3.75
C ILE A 8 -15.42 18.30 -4.73
N PRO A 9 -15.06 17.47 -5.74
CA PRO A 9 -16.02 16.99 -6.73
C PRO A 9 -17.21 16.32 -6.05
N THR A 10 -18.39 16.95 -6.15
CA THR A 10 -19.60 16.58 -5.39
C THR A 10 -20.26 15.31 -5.92
N LYS A 11 -19.72 14.67 -6.97
CA LYS A 11 -20.27 13.45 -7.57
C LYS A 11 -19.15 12.47 -7.93
N ILE A 12 -19.15 11.32 -7.26
CA ILE A 12 -18.25 10.21 -7.58
C ILE A 12 -18.63 9.61 -8.94
N ASN A 13 -17.67 9.47 -9.84
CA ASN A 13 -17.83 8.79 -11.12
C ASN A 13 -17.42 7.31 -11.00
N TRP A 14 -18.41 6.44 -10.77
CA TRP A 14 -18.15 5.01 -10.55
C TRP A 14 -17.61 4.28 -11.79
N GLU A 15 -17.99 4.69 -13.00
CA GLU A 15 -17.49 4.06 -14.23
C GLU A 15 -16.00 4.34 -14.42
N GLU A 16 -15.57 5.58 -14.13
CA GLU A 16 -14.16 5.96 -14.16
C GLU A 16 -13.34 5.20 -13.11
N ILE A 17 -13.87 5.02 -11.90
CA ILE A 17 -13.21 4.21 -10.87
C ILE A 17 -13.11 2.75 -11.32
N ARG A 18 -14.20 2.15 -11.83
CA ARG A 18 -14.22 0.75 -12.31
C ARG A 18 -13.25 0.52 -13.47
N ALA A 19 -13.09 1.50 -14.36
CA ALA A 19 -12.15 1.43 -15.47
C ALA A 19 -10.68 1.32 -15.01
N GLN A 20 -10.36 1.74 -13.79
CA GLN A 20 -9.01 1.61 -13.22
C GLN A 20 -8.68 0.18 -12.77
N PHE A 21 -9.64 -0.75 -12.72
CA PHE A 21 -9.44 -2.13 -12.30
C PHE A 21 -9.67 -3.09 -13.48
N PRO A 22 -8.61 -3.44 -14.24
CA PRO A 22 -8.76 -4.24 -15.47
C PRO A 22 -9.46 -5.59 -15.26
N VAL A 23 -9.27 -6.21 -14.09
CA VAL A 23 -9.90 -7.47 -13.70
C VAL A 23 -11.43 -7.42 -13.73
N LEU A 24 -12.04 -6.25 -13.48
CA LEU A 24 -13.50 -6.09 -13.46
C LEU A 24 -14.13 -6.10 -14.86
N GLN A 25 -13.32 -6.08 -15.92
CA GLN A 25 -13.76 -6.21 -17.32
C GLN A 25 -13.87 -7.67 -17.77
N GLN A 26 -13.47 -8.62 -16.92
CA GLN A 26 -13.49 -10.04 -17.25
C GLN A 26 -14.89 -10.64 -17.16
N GLU A 27 -15.07 -11.76 -17.88
CA GLU A 27 -16.21 -12.64 -17.71
C GLU A 27 -15.81 -13.90 -16.95
N VAL A 28 -16.69 -14.35 -16.06
CA VAL A 28 -16.58 -15.61 -15.33
C VAL A 28 -17.84 -16.42 -15.62
N ASN A 29 -17.68 -17.63 -16.13
CA ASN A 29 -18.81 -18.50 -16.54
C ASN A 29 -19.75 -17.83 -17.56
N GLY A 30 -19.18 -17.09 -18.52
CA GLY A 30 -19.93 -16.37 -19.57
C GLY A 30 -20.78 -15.21 -19.06
N LYS A 31 -20.50 -14.70 -17.86
CA LYS A 31 -21.18 -13.54 -17.26
C LYS A 31 -20.15 -12.51 -16.79
N LYS A 32 -20.52 -11.23 -16.83
CA LYS A 32 -19.69 -10.16 -16.27
C LYS A 32 -19.34 -10.42 -14.82
N LEU A 33 -18.07 -10.23 -14.45
CA LEU A 33 -17.60 -10.39 -13.08
C LEU A 33 -18.30 -9.41 -12.13
N VAL A 34 -18.91 -9.95 -11.08
CA VAL A 34 -19.41 -9.20 -9.92
C VAL A 34 -18.65 -9.70 -8.69
N TYR A 35 -17.56 -9.02 -8.34
CA TYR A 35 -16.66 -9.43 -7.26
C TYR A 35 -17.13 -8.87 -5.91
N LEU A 36 -17.72 -9.72 -5.07
CA LEU A 36 -18.27 -9.36 -3.75
C LEU A 36 -17.50 -9.98 -2.57
N ASP A 37 -16.23 -10.35 -2.78
CA ASP A 37 -15.37 -10.99 -1.78
C ASP A 37 -14.20 -10.07 -1.35
N ASN A 38 -14.41 -8.75 -1.38
CA ASN A 38 -13.36 -7.76 -1.07
C ASN A 38 -12.83 -7.84 0.38
N GLY A 39 -13.59 -8.47 1.29
CA GLY A 39 -13.18 -8.70 2.67
C GLY A 39 -12.07 -9.74 2.82
N ALA A 40 -11.95 -10.68 1.86
CA ALA A 40 -10.84 -11.63 1.81
C ALA A 40 -9.59 -10.98 1.18
N SER A 41 -9.76 -10.30 0.04
CA SER A 41 -8.73 -9.45 -0.58
C SER A 41 -9.38 -8.52 -1.61
N SER A 42 -8.79 -7.36 -1.85
CA SER A 42 -9.30 -6.38 -2.82
C SER A 42 -8.63 -6.53 -4.18
N GLN A 43 -9.36 -6.18 -5.24
CA GLN A 43 -8.79 -6.07 -6.58
C GLN A 43 -7.78 -4.93 -6.66
N MET A 44 -6.77 -5.07 -7.51
CA MET A 44 -5.68 -4.10 -7.66
C MET A 44 -5.96 -3.14 -8.84
N PRO A 45 -5.90 -1.81 -8.64
CA PRO A 45 -5.99 -0.87 -9.75
C PRO A 45 -4.71 -0.88 -10.59
N LYS A 46 -4.83 -0.50 -11.86
CA LYS A 46 -3.73 -0.50 -12.84
C LYS A 46 -2.51 0.31 -12.39
N SER A 47 -2.72 1.42 -11.70
CA SER A 47 -1.62 2.25 -11.17
C SER A 47 -0.71 1.49 -10.21
N VAL A 48 -1.26 0.59 -9.40
CA VAL A 48 -0.48 -0.24 -8.46
C VAL A 48 0.27 -1.34 -9.21
N SER A 49 -0.38 -2.02 -10.17
CA SER A 49 0.32 -3.04 -10.98
C SER A 49 1.47 -2.44 -11.78
N ASP A 50 1.25 -1.28 -12.39
CA ASP A 50 2.24 -0.60 -13.23
C ASP A 50 3.43 -0.14 -12.38
N ARG A 51 3.20 0.30 -11.13
CA ARG A 51 4.29 0.68 -10.21
C ARG A 51 5.17 -0.50 -9.81
N ILE A 52 4.55 -1.65 -9.51
CA ILE A 52 5.25 -2.89 -9.17
C ILE A 52 6.10 -3.33 -10.37
N ASP A 53 5.51 -3.35 -11.57
CA ASP A 53 6.19 -3.71 -12.80
C ASP A 53 7.38 -2.77 -13.11
N ALA A 54 7.17 -1.45 -12.96
CA ALA A 54 8.23 -0.46 -13.12
C ALA A 54 9.40 -0.67 -12.15
N TYR A 55 9.11 -1.01 -10.88
CA TYR A 55 10.14 -1.33 -9.89
C TYR A 55 10.98 -2.51 -10.33
N HIS A 56 10.33 -3.63 -10.67
CA HIS A 56 11.03 -4.85 -11.06
C HIS A 56 11.83 -4.72 -12.35
N LYS A 57 11.32 -3.97 -13.32
CA LYS A 57 12.00 -3.76 -14.60
C LYS A 57 13.18 -2.81 -14.53
N ASN A 58 13.10 -1.75 -13.72
CA ASN A 58 14.03 -0.61 -13.84
C ASN A 58 14.75 -0.20 -12.53
N GLU A 59 14.29 -0.66 -11.36
CA GLU A 59 14.72 -0.11 -10.07
C GLU A 59 15.18 -1.17 -9.05
N HIS A 60 14.94 -2.46 -9.32
CA HIS A 60 15.16 -3.53 -8.36
C HIS A 60 16.61 -3.61 -7.89
N ALA A 61 16.82 -3.36 -6.60
CA ALA A 61 18.09 -3.53 -5.90
C ALA A 61 17.84 -3.73 -4.41
N ASN A 62 18.81 -4.28 -3.70
CA ASN A 62 18.76 -4.32 -2.23
C ASN A 62 18.79 -2.88 -1.68
N VAL A 63 17.78 -2.56 -0.87
CA VAL A 63 17.63 -1.29 -0.16
C VAL A 63 18.66 -1.20 0.97
N HIS A 64 19.20 0.00 1.23
CA HIS A 64 20.22 0.30 2.25
C HIS A 64 21.56 -0.43 2.11
N ARG A 65 21.79 -1.20 1.03
CA ARG A 65 22.92 -2.14 0.93
C ARG A 65 23.94 -1.84 -0.18
N GLY A 66 23.83 -0.71 -0.87
CA GLY A 66 24.70 -0.38 -1.99
C GLY A 66 24.98 1.11 -2.14
N ILE A 67 26.21 1.43 -2.53
CA ILE A 67 26.65 2.78 -2.95
C ILE A 67 26.35 3.07 -4.44
N HIS A 68 25.75 2.11 -5.15
CA HIS A 68 25.46 2.22 -6.58
C HIS A 68 24.05 2.77 -6.82
N SER A 69 23.86 3.43 -7.98
CA SER A 69 22.67 4.25 -8.27
C SER A 69 21.34 3.52 -8.15
N LEU A 70 21.26 2.24 -8.52
CA LEU A 70 20.02 1.46 -8.36
C LEU A 70 19.67 1.20 -6.89
N SER A 71 20.66 0.94 -6.03
CA SER A 71 20.41 0.75 -4.59
C SER A 71 19.92 2.04 -3.94
N GLN A 72 20.49 3.19 -4.34
CA GLN A 72 20.01 4.49 -3.87
C GLN A 72 18.56 4.75 -4.30
N LYS A 73 18.24 4.55 -5.60
CA LYS A 73 16.88 4.72 -6.11
C LYS A 73 15.86 3.81 -5.40
N ALA A 74 16.20 2.53 -5.19
CA ALA A 74 15.34 1.61 -4.46
C ALA A 74 15.13 2.05 -3.01
N THR A 75 16.20 2.54 -2.37
CA THR A 75 16.15 3.06 -0.99
C THR A 75 15.25 4.30 -0.89
N ASP A 76 15.43 5.25 -1.79
CA ASP A 76 14.63 6.48 -1.80
C ASP A 76 13.15 6.17 -2.03
N ALA A 77 12.83 5.24 -2.94
CA ALA A 77 11.46 4.81 -3.19
C ALA A 77 10.83 4.10 -1.97
N PHE A 78 11.62 3.28 -1.28
CA PHE A 78 11.20 2.56 -0.08
C PHE A 78 10.89 3.53 1.09
N GLU A 79 11.80 4.48 1.36
CA GLU A 79 11.62 5.47 2.42
C GLU A 79 10.52 6.51 2.07
N ALA A 80 10.38 6.87 0.79
CA ALA A 80 9.25 7.70 0.35
C ALA A 80 7.89 7.01 0.61
N THR A 81 7.84 5.67 0.52
CA THR A 81 6.64 4.91 0.87
C THR A 81 6.37 4.99 2.38
N ARG A 82 7.42 5.01 3.21
CA ARG A 82 7.27 5.08 4.68
C ARG A 82 6.65 6.40 5.10
N THR A 83 7.08 7.50 4.46
CA THR A 83 6.48 8.82 4.63
C THR A 83 5.01 8.84 4.23
N LYS A 84 4.65 8.24 3.09
CA LYS A 84 3.24 8.14 2.66
C LYS A 84 2.38 7.35 3.64
N VAL A 85 2.91 6.25 4.19
CA VAL A 85 2.18 5.46 5.21
C VAL A 85 2.00 6.27 6.49
N ARG A 86 3.04 6.96 6.97
CA ARG A 86 2.95 7.86 8.13
C ARG A 86 1.83 8.87 7.94
N ASP A 87 1.78 9.54 6.79
CA ASP A 87 0.78 10.56 6.50
C ASP A 87 -0.62 9.96 6.37
N PHE A 88 -0.74 8.77 5.75
CA PHE A 88 -2.00 8.06 5.57
C PHE A 88 -2.67 7.68 6.90
N ILE A 89 -1.87 7.27 7.90
CA ILE A 89 -2.37 6.90 9.23
C ILE A 89 -2.18 8.00 10.28
N ASN A 90 -1.64 9.16 9.89
CA ASN A 90 -1.31 10.30 10.75
C ASN A 90 -0.42 9.93 11.98
N ALA A 91 0.64 9.16 11.74
CA ALA A 91 1.63 8.82 12.77
C ALA A 91 2.57 10.01 13.08
N GLY A 92 3.13 10.05 14.29
CA GLY A 92 3.96 11.15 14.79
C GLY A 92 5.37 11.17 14.19
N SER A 93 5.92 10.00 13.83
CA SER A 93 7.24 9.90 13.19
C SER A 93 7.36 8.74 12.20
N LEU A 94 8.46 8.69 11.44
CA LEU A 94 8.72 7.61 10.48
C LEU A 94 9.14 6.32 11.19
N GLU A 95 9.82 6.43 12.34
CA GLU A 95 10.32 5.33 13.16
C GLU A 95 9.19 4.50 13.77
N GLU A 96 7.98 5.06 13.87
CA GLU A 96 6.77 4.35 14.29
C GLU A 96 6.21 3.42 13.20
N ILE A 97 6.63 3.59 11.94
CA ILE A 97 6.15 2.79 10.81
C ILE A 97 7.06 1.58 10.61
N ILE A 98 6.59 0.39 10.98
CA ILE A 98 7.33 -0.87 10.78
C ILE A 98 6.64 -1.70 9.70
N TYR A 99 7.35 -1.96 8.60
CA TYR A 99 6.86 -2.86 7.56
C TYR A 99 6.94 -4.32 8.02
N THR A 100 5.85 -5.04 7.80
CA THR A 100 5.72 -6.48 8.04
C THR A 100 5.08 -7.14 6.82
N THR A 101 4.97 -8.47 6.83
CA THR A 101 4.32 -9.19 5.74
C THR A 101 2.79 -9.08 5.76
N GLY A 102 2.19 -8.60 6.87
CA GLY A 102 0.76 -8.40 7.02
C GLY A 102 0.32 -8.26 8.48
N THR A 103 -0.98 -8.07 8.71
CA THR A 103 -1.55 -7.80 10.05
C THR A 103 -1.21 -8.88 11.07
N THR A 104 -1.31 -10.16 10.69
CA THR A 104 -0.99 -11.29 11.58
C THR A 104 0.47 -11.27 12.03
N ASP A 105 1.38 -10.93 11.12
CA ASP A 105 2.82 -10.83 11.42
C ASP A 105 3.11 -9.63 12.34
N SER A 106 2.45 -8.49 12.11
CA SER A 106 2.52 -7.32 13.01
C SER A 106 2.07 -7.64 14.44
N ILE A 107 0.96 -8.37 14.60
CA ILE A 107 0.48 -8.78 15.93
C ILE A 107 1.49 -9.70 16.60
N ASN A 108 2.03 -10.67 15.85
CA ASN A 108 3.05 -11.57 16.37
C ASN A 108 4.33 -10.83 16.76
N LEU A 109 4.77 -9.85 15.97
CA LEU A 109 5.93 -9.01 16.31
C LEU A 109 5.77 -8.37 17.69
N VAL A 110 4.62 -7.75 17.97
CA VAL A 110 4.32 -7.15 19.28
C VAL A 110 4.25 -8.20 20.39
N ALA A 111 3.55 -9.32 20.14
CA ALA A 111 3.39 -10.39 21.12
C ALA A 111 4.73 -11.00 21.54
N GLN A 112 5.63 -11.24 20.58
CA GLN A 112 6.93 -11.86 20.83
C GLN A 112 7.95 -10.88 21.43
N SER A 113 7.96 -9.62 20.97
CA SER A 113 8.98 -8.63 21.40
C SER A 113 8.64 -7.91 22.70
N TYR A 114 7.38 -7.56 22.90
CA TYR A 114 6.90 -6.85 24.08
C TYR A 114 6.04 -7.75 24.96
N GLY A 115 5.11 -8.49 24.35
CA GLY A 115 4.09 -9.24 25.11
C GLY A 115 4.68 -10.27 26.06
N ARG A 116 5.64 -11.09 25.59
CA ARG A 116 6.32 -12.12 26.41
C ARG A 116 7.01 -11.57 27.65
N LYS A 117 7.48 -10.33 27.62
CA LYS A 117 8.21 -9.71 28.74
C LYS A 117 7.25 -9.06 29.75
N ASN A 118 6.12 -8.53 29.27
CA ASN A 118 5.28 -7.62 30.05
C ASN A 118 3.95 -8.23 30.50
N PHE A 119 3.49 -9.33 29.88
CA PHE A 119 2.27 -10.03 30.27
C PHE A 119 2.59 -11.40 30.87
N LYS A 120 1.74 -11.84 31.79
CA LYS A 120 1.74 -13.20 32.36
C LYS A 120 0.37 -13.81 32.13
N ALA A 121 0.29 -15.14 32.20
CA ALA A 121 -1.00 -15.82 32.26
C ALA A 121 -1.79 -15.26 33.47
N GLY A 122 -3.08 -15.00 33.25
CA GLY A 122 -4.02 -14.60 34.29
C GLY A 122 -4.39 -15.74 35.21
#